data_AF-A0A960LBI5-F1
#
_entry.id   AF-A0A960LBI5-F1
#
_cell.length_a   1.000
_cell.length_b   1.000
_cell.length_c   1.000
_cell.angle_alpha   90.00
_cell.angle_beta   90.00
_cell.angle_gamma   90.00
#
_symmetry.space_group_name_H-M   'P 1'
#
loop_
_entity.id
_entity.type
_entity.pdbx_description
1 polymer ?
#
loop_
_entity_poly.entity_id
_entity_poly.type
_entity_poly.pdbx_seq_one_letter_code
_entity_poly.pdbx_strand_id
1 'polypeptide(L)'
;RNPWIFRQIAARLSGGRVPEPSLDDRRRLILDHFRAVVEREDPLHALHKLRTFTGWYSHGLPGGQRLRRQIQQLADPEDFFEAIERFFASPDLEDAA
;
A
#
# COMPACT_ATOMS: atom_id res chain seq x y z
N ARG A 1 -4.58 6.56 -7.39
CA ARG A 1 -5.56 7.49 -6.76
C ARG A 1 -5.03 7.88 -5.38
N ASN A 2 -5.32 9.08 -4.86
CA ASN A 2 -4.83 9.58 -3.57
C ASN A 2 -5.86 9.27 -2.45
N PRO A 3 -5.62 8.25 -1.59
CA PRO A 3 -6.57 7.87 -0.54
C PRO A 3 -6.64 8.89 0.62
N TRP A 4 -5.67 9.79 0.75
CA TRP A 4 -5.65 10.83 1.77
C TRP A 4 -6.40 12.10 1.37
N ILE A 5 -6.97 12.15 0.17
CA ILE A 5 -7.57 13.37 -0.40
C ILE A 5 -8.62 14.00 0.52
N PHE A 6 -9.46 13.21 1.19
CA PHE A 6 -10.47 13.74 2.12
C PHE A 6 -9.85 14.37 3.36
N ARG A 7 -8.83 13.72 3.96
CA ARG A 7 -8.07 14.27 5.09
C ARG A 7 -7.35 15.56 4.70
N GLN A 8 -6.78 15.59 3.51
CA GLN A 8 -6.06 16.74 2.97
C GLN A 8 -7.00 17.92 2.68
N ILE A 9 -8.18 17.65 2.09
CA ILE A 9 -9.24 18.66 1.89
C ILE A 9 -9.70 19.23 3.24
N ALA A 10 -10.00 18.36 4.22
CA ALA A 10 -10.45 18.81 5.55
C ALA A 10 -9.41 19.69 6.25
N ALA A 11 -8.13 19.31 6.20
CA ALA A 11 -7.03 20.10 6.74
C ALA A 11 -6.93 21.48 6.06
N ARG A 12 -7.07 21.51 4.72
CA ARG A 12 -7.02 22.74 3.94
C ARG A 12 -8.18 23.69 4.25
N LEU A 13 -9.39 23.15 4.38
CA LEU A 13 -10.60 23.92 4.72
C LEU A 13 -10.53 24.50 6.15
N SER A 14 -9.86 23.81 7.07
CA SER A 14 -9.67 24.26 8.45
C SER A 14 -8.53 25.26 8.63
N GLY A 15 -7.88 25.70 7.54
CA GLY A 15 -6.71 26.60 7.58
C GLY A 15 -5.43 25.94 8.12
N GLY A 16 -5.42 24.62 8.31
CA GLY A 16 -4.29 23.86 8.83
C GLY A 16 -3.29 23.45 7.73
N ARG A 17 -2.16 22.89 8.16
CA ARG A 17 -1.18 22.28 7.25
C ARG A 17 -1.76 21.00 6.66
N VAL A 18 -1.66 20.86 5.34
CA VAL A 18 -2.02 19.61 4.64
C VAL A 18 -0.99 18.53 5.00
N PRO A 19 -1.39 17.43 5.64
CA PRO A 19 -0.46 16.36 5.99
C PRO A 19 -0.09 15.56 4.73
N GLU A 20 1.21 15.33 4.56
CA GLU A 20 1.72 14.35 3.62
C GLU A 20 1.79 12.97 4.31
N PRO A 21 1.31 11.90 3.66
CA PRO A 21 1.34 10.57 4.25
C PRO A 21 2.77 10.04 4.34
N SER A 22 3.15 9.61 5.53
CA SER A 22 4.43 8.94 5.77
C SER A 22 4.48 7.56 5.09
N LEU A 23 5.67 6.96 5.01
CA LEU A 23 5.81 5.58 4.55
C LEU A 23 5.03 4.60 5.47
N ASP A 24 5.00 4.84 6.78
CA ASP A 24 4.21 4.02 7.71
C ASP A 24 2.70 4.19 7.50
N ASP A 25 2.22 5.41 7.22
CA ASP A 25 0.81 5.62 6.86
C ASP A 25 0.43 4.84 5.60
N ARG A 26 1.33 4.78 4.61
CA ARG A 26 1.12 3.99 3.38
C ARG A 26 1.10 2.51 3.69
N ARG A 27 2.06 2.02 4.48
CA ARG A 27 2.16 0.61 4.92
C ARG A 27 0.89 0.16 5.62
N ARG A 28 0.48 0.88 6.67
CA ARG A 28 -0.75 0.59 7.42
C ARG A 28 -1.98 0.60 6.53
N LEU A 29 -2.13 1.60 5.68
CA LEU A 29 -3.29 1.67 4.78
C LEU A 29 -3.39 0.46 3.85
N ILE A 30 -2.27 0.01 3.27
CA ILE A 30 -2.25 -1.18 2.41
C ILE A 30 -2.64 -2.43 3.21
N LEU A 31 -2.00 -2.65 4.36
CA LEU A 31 -2.22 -3.84 5.18
C LEU A 31 -3.66 -3.90 5.71
N ASP A 32 -4.16 -2.81 6.29
CA ASP A 32 -5.50 -2.74 6.87
C ASP A 32 -6.58 -2.91 5.80
N HIS A 33 -6.40 -2.28 4.63
CA HIS A 33 -7.33 -2.43 3.52
C HIS A 33 -7.43 -3.89 3.07
N PHE A 34 -6.30 -4.58 2.97
CA PHE A 34 -6.29 -5.92 2.41
C PHE A 34 -6.60 -7.04 3.38
N ARG A 35 -6.34 -6.86 4.68
CA ARG A 35 -6.88 -7.78 5.69
C ARG A 35 -8.40 -7.87 5.57
N ALA A 36 -9.08 -6.72 5.47
CA ALA A 36 -10.53 -6.69 5.31
C ALA A 36 -11.02 -7.31 3.98
N VAL A 37 -10.21 -7.30 2.92
CA VAL A 37 -10.54 -7.95 1.64
C VAL A 37 -10.41 -9.47 1.77
N VAL A 38 -9.29 -9.95 2.32
CA VAL A 38 -9.01 -11.39 2.49
C VAL A 38 -10.02 -12.04 3.43
N GLU A 39 -10.45 -11.34 4.48
CA GLU A 39 -11.48 -11.84 5.42
C GLU A 39 -12.87 -12.04 4.79
N ARG A 40 -13.17 -11.36 3.68
CA ARG A 40 -14.52 -11.30 3.08
C ARG A 40 -14.65 -12.04 1.75
N GLU A 41 -13.54 -12.43 1.15
CA GLU A 41 -13.50 -12.96 -0.20
C GLU A 41 -12.77 -14.29 -0.23
N ASP A 42 -13.09 -15.14 -1.22
CA ASP A 42 -12.28 -16.33 -1.42
C ASP A 42 -10.85 -15.95 -1.88
N PRO A 43 -9.86 -16.83 -1.64
CA PRO A 43 -8.45 -16.51 -1.86
C PRO A 43 -8.11 -16.07 -3.30
N LEU A 44 -8.78 -16.63 -4.32
CA LEU A 44 -8.51 -16.32 -5.72
C LEU A 44 -8.99 -14.89 -6.08
N HIS A 45 -10.19 -14.51 -5.63
CA HIS A 45 -10.70 -13.16 -5.83
C HIS A 45 -9.91 -12.12 -5.03
N ALA A 46 -9.53 -12.44 -3.79
CA ALA A 46 -8.67 -11.60 -2.98
C ALA A 46 -7.33 -11.33 -3.68
N LEU A 47 -6.65 -12.37 -4.18
CA LEU A 47 -5.40 -12.24 -4.96
C LEU A 47 -5.56 -11.37 -6.21
N HIS A 48 -6.67 -11.52 -6.93
CA HIS A 48 -6.93 -10.68 -8.10
C HIS A 48 -6.98 -9.19 -7.71
N LYS A 49 -7.72 -8.86 -6.65
CA LYS A 49 -7.85 -7.48 -6.16
C LYS A 49 -6.53 -6.93 -5.62
N LEU A 50 -5.78 -7.75 -4.89
CA LEU A 50 -4.44 -7.44 -4.40
C LEU A 50 -3.54 -7.00 -5.56
N ARG A 51 -3.48 -7.80 -6.63
CA ARG A 51 -2.67 -7.54 -7.83
C ARG A 51 -3.07 -6.24 -8.53
N THR A 52 -4.36 -5.96 -8.70
CA THR A 52 -4.85 -4.72 -9.33
C THR A 52 -4.40 -3.45 -8.58
N PHE A 53 -4.38 -3.51 -7.25
CA PHE A 53 -4.12 -2.35 -6.40
C PHE A 53 -2.63 -2.00 -6.30
N THR A 54 -1.74 -2.96 -6.53
CA THR A 54 -0.29 -2.75 -6.45
C THR A 54 0.19 -1.61 -7.34
N GLY A 55 -0.44 -1.41 -8.50
CA GLY A 55 -0.14 -0.32 -9.42
C GLY A 55 -0.28 1.07 -8.80
N TRP A 56 -1.14 1.22 -7.80
CA TRP A 56 -1.45 2.51 -7.21
C TRP A 56 -0.47 2.88 -6.08
N TYR A 57 -0.07 1.91 -5.28
CA TYR A 57 0.71 2.16 -4.07
C TYR A 57 2.21 2.01 -4.27
N SER A 58 2.63 1.19 -5.22
CA SER A 58 4.04 1.09 -5.59
C SER A 58 4.52 2.28 -6.43
N HIS A 59 3.61 3.12 -6.93
CA HIS A 59 3.96 4.25 -7.77
C HIS A 59 4.60 5.36 -6.93
N GLY A 60 5.78 5.83 -7.35
CA GLY A 60 6.54 6.85 -6.63
C GLY A 60 7.28 6.35 -5.39
N LEU A 61 7.28 5.03 -5.12
CA LEU A 61 8.15 4.43 -4.11
C LEU A 61 9.44 3.91 -4.76
N PRO A 62 10.62 4.17 -4.17
CA PRO A 62 11.86 3.48 -4.53
C PRO A 62 11.64 1.96 -4.47
N GLY A 63 12.13 1.22 -5.45
CA GLY A 63 11.93 -0.24 -5.52
C GLY A 63 10.48 -0.67 -5.82
N GLY A 64 9.53 0.23 -6.04
CA GLY A 64 8.12 -0.12 -6.28
C GLY A 64 7.88 -1.01 -7.50
N GLN A 65 8.73 -0.95 -8.53
CA GLN A 65 8.67 -1.88 -9.66
C GLN A 65 8.97 -3.33 -9.22
N ARG A 66 9.96 -3.52 -8.33
CA ARG A 66 10.33 -4.83 -7.79
C ARG A 66 9.19 -5.40 -6.96
N LEU A 67 8.60 -4.57 -6.08
CA LEU A 67 7.44 -4.95 -5.29
C LEU A 67 6.27 -5.43 -6.17
N ARG A 68 5.95 -4.69 -7.24
CA ARG A 68 4.89 -5.11 -8.18
C ARG A 68 5.19 -6.46 -8.82
N ARG A 69 6.42 -6.68 -9.29
CA ARG A 69 6.79 -7.97 -9.90
C ARG A 69 6.64 -9.12 -8.92
N GLN A 70 7.06 -8.94 -7.66
CA GLN A 70 6.90 -9.94 -6.62
C GLN A 70 5.41 -10.24 -6.37
N ILE A 71 4.57 -9.22 -6.19
CA ILE A 71 3.14 -9.42 -5.92
C ILE A 71 2.42 -10.13 -7.08
N GLN A 72 2.80 -9.83 -8.33
CA GLN A 72 2.23 -10.50 -9.50
C GLN A 72 2.48 -12.02 -9.52
N GLN A 73 3.50 -12.51 -8.80
CA GLN A 73 3.90 -13.92 -8.76
C GLN A 73 3.35 -14.67 -7.55
N LEU A 74 2.71 -14.00 -6.59
CA LEU A 74 2.21 -14.62 -5.36
C LEU A 74 1.09 -15.61 -5.64
N ALA A 75 1.08 -16.74 -4.93
CA ALA A 75 0.04 -17.76 -5.05
C ALA A 75 -0.95 -17.74 -3.88
N ASP A 76 -0.63 -17.03 -2.79
CA ASP A 76 -1.42 -16.95 -1.56
C ASP A 76 -1.59 -15.48 -1.12
N PRO A 77 -2.80 -15.06 -0.70
CA PRO A 77 -2.99 -13.75 -0.06
C PRO A 77 -2.10 -13.51 1.17
N GLU A 78 -1.72 -14.53 1.94
CA GLU A 78 -0.85 -14.36 3.11
C GLU A 78 0.57 -13.92 2.72
N ASP A 79 1.11 -14.48 1.63
CA ASP A 79 2.43 -14.09 1.10
C ASP A 79 2.47 -12.60 0.71
N PHE A 80 1.31 -12.01 0.41
CA PHE A 80 1.23 -10.58 0.10
C PHE A 80 1.55 -9.73 1.32
N PHE A 81 1.03 -10.07 2.50
CA PHE A 81 1.28 -9.29 3.70
C PHE A 81 2.76 -9.34 4.07
N GLU A 82 3.39 -10.50 3.96
CA GLU A 82 4.82 -10.65 4.18
C GLU A 82 5.64 -9.83 3.17
N ALA A 83 5.26 -9.86 1.87
CA ALA A 83 5.94 -9.09 0.84
C ALA A 83 5.85 -7.57 1.10
N ILE A 84 4.71 -7.08 1.59
CA ILE A 84 4.53 -5.67 1.96
C ILE A 84 5.37 -5.31 3.19
N GLU A 85 5.29 -6.08 4.28
CA GLU A 85 6.08 -5.82 5.50
C GLU A 85 7.58 -5.82 5.19
N ARG A 86 8.06 -6.81 4.44
CA ARG A 86 9.47 -6.89 4.03
C ARG A 86 9.89 -5.71 3.18
N PHE A 87 9.03 -5.24 2.27
CA PHE A 87 9.32 -4.07 1.45
C PHE A 87 9.46 -2.81 2.29
N PHE A 88 8.55 -2.58 3.24
CA PHE A 88 8.59 -1.39 4.11
C PHE A 88 9.68 -1.45 5.18
N ALA A 89 10.19 -2.64 5.54
CA ALA A 89 11.36 -2.82 6.39
C ALA A 89 12.69 -2.77 5.62
N SER A 90 12.66 -2.60 4.29
CA SER A 90 13.85 -2.59 3.45
C SER A 90 14.61 -1.25 3.56
N PRO A 91 15.94 -1.27 3.70
CA PRO A 91 16.76 -0.05 3.74
C PRO A 91 16.68 0.77 2.44
N ASP A 92 16.37 0.13 1.30
CA ASP A 92 16.05 0.78 0.02
C ASP A 92 15.01 1.92 0.10
N LEU A 93 14.17 1.96 1.14
CA LEU A 93 13.19 3.02 1.36
C LEU A 93 13.66 4.11 2.33
N GLU A 94 14.70 3.85 3.13
CA GLU A 94 15.30 4.81 4.05
C GLU A 94 16.20 5.81 3.30
N ASP A 95 16.88 5.37 2.24
CA ASP A 95 17.77 6.21 1.41
C ASP A 95 17.06 7.26 0.53
N ALA A 96 15.73 7.30 0.55
CA ALA A 96 14.91 8.17 -0.30
C ALA A 96 13.97 9.13 0.46
N ALA A 97 14.00 9.11 1.80
CA ALA A 97 13.18 9.94 2.69
C ALA A 97 13.98 11.12 3.24
#